data_AF-A0A923Q3I1-F1
#
_entry.id   AF-A0A923Q3I1-F1
#
_cell.length_a   1.000
_cell.length_b   1.000
_cell.length_c   1.000
_cell.angle_alpha   90.00
_cell.angle_beta   90.00
_cell.angle_gamma   90.00
#
_symmetry.space_group_name_H-M   'P 1'
#
loop_
_entity.id
_entity.type
_entity.pdbx_description
1 polymer ?
#
loop_
_entity_poly.entity_id
_entity_poly.type
_entity_poly.pdbx_seq_one_letter_code
_entity_poly.pdbx_strand_id
1 'polypeptide(L)'
;VRRVFPGTRVPAHGFLPQTSQADDRCALLPAGGDVAQAKTLLAQAGADLTGVRVPFYFNDELRNGVLVREIARQLLVGIGLTAVPMPMTFQDYLAKAGSTQGFDGLFRFSWSVPYADVDGYLHPLFSSDRIGRDNLSRFSDPEVDRALDRVAREAKDDADRALGYQQVTDRLCEQLPMVPLTTALSRWLVADKVGAAGGQYVDGSTGQVLLRELYLR
;
A
#
# COMPACT_ATOMS: atom_id res chain seq x y z
N VAL A 1 7.47 -5.91 -9.41
CA VAL A 1 8.22 -4.63 -9.28
C VAL A 1 9.15 -4.36 -10.45
N ARG A 2 10.29 -5.05 -10.62
CA ARG A 2 11.33 -4.75 -11.65
C ARG A 2 10.81 -4.50 -13.07
N ARG A 3 9.92 -5.36 -13.58
CA ARG A 3 9.33 -5.25 -14.93
C ARG A 3 8.46 -4.01 -15.09
N VAL A 4 7.68 -3.69 -14.06
CA VAL A 4 6.78 -2.54 -14.07
C VAL A 4 7.61 -1.31 -13.71
N PHE A 5 8.18 -1.19 -12.53
CA PHE A 5 8.83 0.03 -12.05
C PHE A 5 10.36 -0.11 -11.96
N PRO A 6 11.11 -0.06 -13.09
CA PRO A 6 12.56 -0.22 -13.06
C PRO A 6 13.21 0.95 -12.31
N GLY A 7 13.84 0.66 -11.17
CA GLY A 7 14.63 1.62 -10.38
C GLY A 7 13.83 2.68 -9.59
N THR A 8 12.50 2.72 -9.74
CA THR A 8 11.63 3.76 -9.16
C THR A 8 10.75 3.28 -8.01
N ARG A 9 10.68 1.97 -7.76
CA ARG A 9 9.96 1.38 -6.62
C ARG A 9 10.70 0.16 -6.08
N VAL A 10 10.45 -0.15 -4.81
CA VAL A 10 10.90 -1.41 -4.16
C VAL A 10 9.70 -2.26 -3.77
N PRO A 11 9.85 -3.59 -3.63
CA PRO A 11 8.81 -4.44 -3.04
C PRO A 11 8.41 -3.94 -1.66
N ALA A 12 7.11 -3.96 -1.38
CA ALA A 12 6.61 -3.78 -0.02
C ALA A 12 6.64 -5.13 0.71
N HIS A 13 6.91 -5.10 2.01
CA HIS A 13 6.91 -6.27 2.88
C HIS A 13 5.88 -6.15 4.02
N GLY A 14 5.09 -5.08 4.00
CA GLY A 14 4.13 -4.69 5.02
C GLY A 14 3.25 -3.55 4.48
N PHE A 15 2.40 -3.01 5.34
CA PHE A 15 1.42 -1.97 5.02
C PHE A 15 1.96 -0.54 5.14
N LEU A 16 3.14 -0.37 5.73
CA LEU A 16 3.82 0.90 5.96
C LEU A 16 5.03 1.03 5.02
N PRO A 17 5.34 2.26 4.57
CA PRO A 17 6.59 2.51 3.88
C PRO A 17 7.76 2.58 4.86
N GLN A 18 8.97 2.29 4.36
CA GLN A 18 10.21 2.34 5.16
C GLN A 18 10.45 3.69 5.86
N THR A 19 9.89 4.78 5.32
CA THR A 19 9.98 6.13 5.92
C THR A 19 9.25 6.24 7.25
N SER A 20 8.31 5.35 7.56
CA SER A 20 7.63 5.31 8.87
C SER A 20 8.55 4.83 10.01
N GLN A 21 9.66 4.16 9.67
CA GLN A 21 10.61 3.53 10.60
C GLN A 21 10.01 2.45 11.51
N ALA A 22 8.74 2.09 11.35
CA ALA A 22 8.11 0.98 12.06
C ALA A 22 8.48 -0.37 11.39
N ASP A 23 8.66 -1.41 12.20
CA ASP A 23 8.78 -2.78 11.69
C ASP A 23 7.39 -3.40 11.57
N ASP A 24 6.93 -3.55 10.33
CA ASP A 24 5.60 -4.07 9.99
C ASP A 24 5.67 -5.24 9.00
N ARG A 25 6.81 -5.93 8.98
CA ARG A 25 7.06 -7.02 8.04
C ARG A 25 6.06 -8.15 8.25
N CYS A 26 5.24 -8.38 7.23
CA CYS A 26 4.29 -9.46 7.20
C CYS A 26 4.93 -10.75 6.66
N ALA A 27 5.08 -11.74 7.53
CA ALA A 27 5.64 -13.05 7.16
C ALA A 27 4.79 -13.79 6.11
N LEU A 28 3.51 -13.47 5.99
CA LEU A 28 2.59 -14.05 5.00
C LEU A 28 2.76 -13.45 3.59
N LEU A 29 3.62 -12.44 3.42
CA LEU A 29 3.91 -11.79 2.14
C LEU A 29 5.35 -12.09 1.67
N PRO A 30 5.61 -13.29 1.11
CA PRO A 30 6.94 -13.61 0.60
C PRO A 30 7.32 -12.65 -0.54
N ALA A 31 8.54 -12.11 -0.49
CA ALA A 31 9.03 -11.06 -1.41
C ALA A 31 8.93 -11.40 -2.92
N GLY A 32 8.86 -12.68 -3.28
CA GLY A 32 8.73 -13.17 -4.65
C GLY A 32 7.35 -13.76 -5.00
N GLY A 33 6.44 -13.84 -4.04
CA GLY A 33 5.24 -14.70 -4.12
C GLY A 33 5.58 -16.20 -4.08
N ASP A 34 4.60 -17.03 -3.74
CA ASP A 34 4.70 -18.49 -3.79
C ASP A 34 3.44 -19.07 -4.46
N VAL A 35 3.55 -19.42 -5.74
CA VAL A 35 2.44 -19.98 -6.53
C VAL A 35 2.08 -21.39 -6.06
N ALA A 36 3.05 -22.18 -5.61
CA ALA A 36 2.78 -23.54 -5.15
C ALA A 36 1.99 -23.49 -3.84
N GLN A 37 2.43 -22.67 -2.89
CA GLN A 37 1.70 -22.46 -1.64
C GLN A 37 0.33 -21.85 -1.87
N ALA A 38 0.18 -20.88 -2.77
CA ALA A 38 -1.13 -20.33 -3.14
C ALA A 38 -2.10 -21.39 -3.64
N LYS A 39 -1.65 -22.31 -4.51
CA LYS A 39 -2.47 -23.44 -4.98
C LYS A 39 -2.85 -24.40 -3.85
N THR A 40 -1.92 -24.68 -2.93
CA THR A 40 -2.20 -25.50 -1.75
C THR A 40 -3.27 -24.87 -0.86
N LEU A 41 -3.18 -23.56 -0.59
CA LEU A 41 -4.16 -22.83 0.21
C LEU A 41 -5.54 -22.81 -0.47
N LEU A 42 -5.59 -22.60 -1.79
CA LEU A 42 -6.85 -22.69 -2.56
C LEU A 42 -7.49 -24.08 -2.46
N ALA A 43 -6.69 -25.14 -2.60
CA ALA A 43 -7.18 -26.51 -2.46
C ALA A 43 -7.70 -26.81 -1.04
N GLN A 44 -7.01 -26.33 0.01
CA GLN A 44 -7.45 -26.47 1.40
C GLN A 44 -8.76 -25.73 1.67
N ALA A 45 -8.97 -24.58 1.01
CA ALA A 45 -10.22 -23.83 1.07
C ALA A 45 -11.32 -24.42 0.18
N GLY A 46 -11.04 -25.46 -0.61
CA GLY A 46 -11.99 -26.03 -1.58
C GLY A 46 -12.32 -25.08 -2.75
N ALA A 47 -11.43 -24.12 -3.05
CA ALA A 47 -11.62 -23.12 -4.07
C ALA A 47 -10.84 -23.46 -5.36
N ASP A 48 -11.53 -23.39 -6.50
CA ASP A 48 -10.91 -23.37 -7.83
C ASP A 48 -11.26 -22.06 -8.52
N LEU A 49 -10.24 -21.30 -8.91
CA LEU A 49 -10.40 -20.00 -9.55
C LEU A 49 -10.30 -20.08 -11.07
N THR A 50 -10.12 -21.27 -11.63
CA THR A 50 -10.06 -21.50 -13.08
C THR A 50 -11.36 -21.08 -13.74
N GLY A 51 -11.29 -20.12 -14.66
CA GLY A 51 -12.47 -19.59 -15.36
C GLY A 51 -13.27 -18.56 -14.56
N VAL A 52 -12.93 -18.30 -13.29
CA VAL A 52 -13.49 -17.19 -12.52
C VAL A 52 -13.02 -15.87 -13.13
N ARG A 53 -13.96 -14.95 -13.33
CA ARG A 53 -13.72 -13.63 -13.90
C ARG A 53 -14.14 -12.56 -12.91
N VAL A 54 -13.23 -11.66 -12.56
CA VAL A 54 -13.49 -10.54 -11.65
C VAL A 54 -13.00 -9.23 -12.27
N PRO A 55 -13.71 -8.11 -12.09
CA PRO A 55 -13.20 -6.82 -12.52
C PRO A 55 -11.96 -6.42 -11.69
N PHE A 56 -11.06 -5.65 -12.30
CA PHE A 56 -9.88 -5.08 -11.66
C PHE A 56 -9.81 -3.57 -11.94
N TYR A 57 -10.31 -2.78 -11.00
CA TYR A 57 -10.46 -1.34 -11.09
C TYR A 57 -9.16 -0.58 -10.84
N PHE A 58 -8.91 0.47 -11.63
CA PHE A 58 -7.78 1.38 -11.44
C PHE A 58 -8.02 2.71 -12.14
N ASN A 59 -7.43 3.78 -11.60
CA ASN A 59 -7.29 5.04 -12.32
C ASN A 59 -6.22 4.89 -13.42
N ASP A 60 -6.60 5.08 -14.69
CA ASP A 60 -5.73 4.85 -15.86
C ASP A 60 -4.81 6.04 -16.13
N GLU A 61 -3.95 6.29 -15.14
CA GLU A 61 -2.94 7.33 -15.18
C GLU A 61 -1.56 6.71 -14.96
N LEU A 62 -0.53 7.45 -15.38
CA LEU A 62 0.86 7.06 -15.20
C LEU A 62 1.12 5.64 -15.73
N ARG A 63 1.50 4.71 -14.85
CA ARG A 63 1.84 3.32 -15.20
C ARG A 63 0.91 2.30 -14.55
N ASN A 64 -0.26 2.74 -14.09
CA ASN A 64 -1.22 1.88 -13.38
C ASN A 64 -1.77 0.79 -14.30
N GLY A 65 -2.11 1.10 -15.56
CA GLY A 65 -2.55 0.08 -16.51
C GLY A 65 -1.50 -1.00 -16.79
N VAL A 66 -0.21 -0.64 -16.80
CA VAL A 66 0.90 -1.62 -16.94
C VAL A 66 0.98 -2.52 -15.71
N LEU A 67 0.83 -1.95 -14.51
CA LEU A 67 0.81 -2.71 -13.26
C LEU A 67 -0.35 -3.71 -13.23
N VAL A 68 -1.56 -3.24 -13.51
CA VAL A 68 -2.79 -4.05 -13.49
C VAL A 68 -2.71 -5.21 -14.49
N ARG A 69 -2.27 -4.95 -15.72
CA ARG A 69 -2.09 -6.02 -16.73
C ARG A 69 -1.06 -7.07 -16.30
N GLU A 70 0.03 -6.66 -15.68
CA GLU A 70 1.06 -7.61 -15.21
C GLU A 70 0.55 -8.46 -14.04
N ILE A 71 -0.20 -7.87 -13.11
CA ILE A 71 -0.84 -8.63 -12.01
C ILE A 71 -1.89 -9.57 -12.58
N ALA A 72 -2.77 -9.11 -13.48
CA ALA A 72 -3.77 -9.94 -14.12
C ALA A 72 -3.15 -11.15 -14.84
N ARG A 73 -2.03 -10.94 -15.55
CA ARG A 73 -1.25 -12.02 -16.16
C ARG A 73 -0.73 -13.01 -15.13
N GLN A 74 -0.20 -12.54 -14.01
CA GLN A 74 0.32 -13.40 -12.94
C GLN A 74 -0.79 -14.21 -12.25
N LEU A 75 -1.95 -13.61 -11.99
CA LEU A 75 -3.11 -14.28 -11.43
C LEU A 75 -3.63 -15.38 -12.37
N LEU A 76 -3.76 -15.07 -13.67
CA LEU A 76 -4.20 -16.04 -14.67
C LEU A 76 -3.25 -17.23 -14.78
N VAL A 77 -1.95 -16.99 -14.93
CA VAL A 77 -0.95 -18.06 -15.07
C VAL A 77 -0.74 -18.83 -13.77
N GLY A 78 -0.79 -18.14 -12.62
CA GLY A 78 -0.52 -18.72 -11.32
C GLY A 78 -1.65 -19.58 -10.81
N ILE A 79 -2.88 -19.07 -10.85
CA ILE A 79 -4.04 -19.65 -10.16
C ILE A 79 -5.32 -19.71 -11.02
N GLY A 80 -5.24 -19.40 -12.33
CA GLY A 80 -6.39 -19.51 -13.25
C GLY A 80 -7.40 -18.36 -13.16
N LEU A 81 -7.22 -17.41 -12.23
CA LEU A 81 -8.12 -16.28 -12.03
C LEU A 81 -7.98 -15.26 -13.17
N THR A 82 -9.09 -14.93 -13.82
CA THR A 82 -9.13 -13.89 -14.85
C THR A 82 -9.52 -12.54 -14.24
N ALA A 83 -8.53 -11.72 -13.91
CA ALA A 83 -8.74 -10.33 -13.52
C ALA A 83 -8.91 -9.45 -14.78
N VAL A 84 -10.08 -8.87 -14.97
CA VAL A 84 -10.45 -8.06 -16.13
C VAL A 84 -10.14 -6.58 -15.85
N PRO A 85 -9.15 -5.96 -16.52
CA PRO A 85 -8.81 -4.57 -16.27
C PRO A 85 -9.98 -3.62 -16.57
N MET A 86 -10.33 -2.78 -15.59
CA MET A 86 -11.38 -1.76 -15.68
C MET A 86 -10.75 -0.37 -15.53
N PRO A 87 -10.26 0.25 -16.62
CA PRO A 87 -9.68 1.59 -16.58
C PRO A 87 -10.76 2.63 -16.27
N MET A 88 -10.45 3.58 -15.40
CA MET A 88 -11.34 4.67 -15.01
C MET A 88 -10.57 5.99 -14.99
N THR A 89 -11.27 7.12 -15.15
CA THR A 89 -10.70 8.42 -14.76
C THR A 89 -10.49 8.46 -13.25
N PHE A 90 -9.61 9.33 -12.74
CA PHE A 90 -9.44 9.46 -11.29
C PHE A 90 -10.74 9.84 -10.58
N GLN A 91 -11.54 10.73 -11.17
CA GLN A 91 -12.83 11.13 -10.61
C GLN A 91 -13.82 9.97 -10.54
N ASP A 92 -13.99 9.20 -11.62
CA ASP A 92 -14.91 8.05 -11.64
C ASP A 92 -14.43 6.94 -10.70
N TYR A 93 -13.12 6.74 -10.61
CA TYR A 93 -12.52 5.78 -9.68
C TYR A 93 -12.88 6.12 -8.23
N LEU A 94 -12.71 7.38 -7.81
CA LEU A 94 -13.08 7.84 -6.46
C LEU A 94 -14.59 7.77 -6.23
N ALA A 95 -15.41 8.17 -7.21
CA ALA A 95 -16.86 8.10 -7.12
C ALA A 95 -17.35 6.66 -6.90
N LYS A 96 -16.78 5.68 -7.62
CA LYS A 96 -17.09 4.26 -7.41
C LYS A 96 -16.59 3.78 -6.06
N ALA A 97 -15.36 4.12 -5.68
CA ALA A 97 -14.76 3.72 -4.41
C ALA A 97 -15.57 4.20 -3.19
N GLY A 98 -16.04 5.45 -3.23
CA GLY A 98 -16.82 6.05 -2.16
C GLY A 98 -18.32 5.73 -2.19
N SER A 99 -18.78 4.96 -3.18
CA SER A 99 -20.16 4.51 -3.23
C SER A 99 -20.46 3.52 -2.09
N THR A 100 -21.75 3.33 -1.79
CA THR A 100 -22.19 2.35 -0.78
C THR A 100 -21.78 0.93 -1.13
N GLN A 101 -21.70 0.60 -2.42
CA GLN A 101 -21.24 -0.70 -2.91
C GLN A 101 -19.70 -0.81 -2.96
N GLY A 102 -19.01 0.27 -3.33
CA GLY A 102 -17.56 0.25 -3.55
C GLY A 102 -17.13 -0.54 -4.78
N PHE A 103 -16.00 -1.23 -4.68
CA PHE A 103 -15.49 -2.14 -5.70
C PHE A 103 -16.01 -3.57 -5.47
N ASP A 104 -16.61 -4.15 -6.50
CA ASP A 104 -17.13 -5.51 -6.58
C ASP A 104 -16.10 -6.52 -7.14
N GLY A 105 -14.82 -6.15 -7.06
CA GLY A 105 -13.70 -6.97 -7.51
C GLY A 105 -12.38 -6.40 -7.01
N LEU A 106 -11.30 -6.73 -7.73
CA LEU A 106 -9.97 -6.25 -7.39
C LEU A 106 -9.89 -4.74 -7.66
N PHE A 107 -9.05 -4.04 -6.90
CA PHE A 107 -8.76 -2.64 -7.18
C PHE A 107 -7.30 -2.32 -6.86
N ARG A 108 -6.74 -1.36 -7.59
CA ARG A 108 -5.40 -0.82 -7.34
C ARG A 108 -5.55 0.46 -6.54
N PHE A 109 -4.87 0.55 -5.41
CA PHE A 109 -4.82 1.77 -4.61
C PHE A 109 -3.39 2.15 -4.26
N SER A 110 -3.16 3.43 -3.99
CA SER A 110 -1.89 3.97 -3.52
C SER A 110 -2.16 5.11 -2.55
N TRP A 111 -1.43 5.14 -1.45
CA TRP A 111 -1.55 6.15 -0.41
C TRP A 111 -0.22 6.84 -0.15
N SER A 112 -0.28 8.10 0.23
CA SER A 112 0.85 8.90 0.66
C SER A 112 0.37 9.93 1.67
N VAL A 113 1.14 10.12 2.72
CA VAL A 113 0.87 11.11 3.76
C VAL A 113 1.85 12.29 3.63
N PRO A 114 1.45 13.49 4.08
CA PRO A 114 2.35 14.65 4.07
C PRO A 114 3.48 14.55 5.10
N TYR A 115 3.33 13.75 6.16
CA TYR A 115 4.33 13.53 7.20
C TYR A 115 4.48 12.04 7.43
N ALA A 116 5.70 11.56 7.70
CA ALA A 116 5.96 10.14 7.92
C ALA A 116 5.49 9.66 9.31
N ASP A 117 4.19 9.83 9.61
CA ASP A 117 3.53 9.27 10.77
C ASP A 117 2.93 7.90 10.43
N VAL A 118 2.93 6.97 11.39
CA VAL A 118 2.32 5.64 11.20
C VAL A 118 0.79 5.76 11.18
N ASP A 119 0.23 6.67 11.98
CA ASP A 119 -1.21 6.89 12.11
C ASP A 119 -1.88 7.28 10.79
N GLY A 120 -1.26 8.20 10.04
CA GLY A 120 -1.80 8.68 8.78
C GLY A 120 -1.83 7.62 7.68
N TYR A 121 -1.16 6.49 7.86
CA TYR A 121 -1.38 5.30 7.06
C TYR A 121 -2.47 4.41 7.67
N LEU A 122 -2.30 4.02 8.94
CA LEU A 122 -3.11 2.94 9.51
C LEU A 122 -4.57 3.33 9.74
N HIS A 123 -4.81 4.51 10.31
CA HIS A 123 -6.18 4.94 10.60
C HIS A 123 -6.98 5.18 9.30
N PRO A 124 -6.59 6.06 8.37
CA PRO A 124 -7.36 6.27 7.13
C PRO A 124 -7.63 4.99 6.33
N LEU A 125 -6.65 4.10 6.22
CA LEU A 125 -6.76 2.94 5.34
C LEU A 125 -7.48 1.75 5.94
N PHE A 126 -7.49 1.60 7.28
CA PHE A 126 -7.92 0.35 7.91
C PHE A 126 -8.91 0.51 9.08
N SER A 127 -9.17 1.70 9.58
CA SER A 127 -10.25 1.87 10.57
C SER A 127 -11.63 1.79 9.91
N SER A 128 -12.60 1.24 10.65
CA SER A 128 -13.96 1.03 10.14
C SER A 128 -14.75 2.33 9.96
N ASP A 129 -14.40 3.40 10.68
CA ASP A 129 -15.01 4.73 10.52
C ASP A 129 -14.61 5.44 9.21
N ARG A 130 -13.64 4.88 8.48
CA ARG A 130 -13.13 5.39 7.19
C ARG A 130 -13.67 4.64 5.99
N ILE A 131 -14.55 3.66 6.19
CA ILE A 131 -15.18 2.87 5.11
C ILE A 131 -15.92 3.80 4.14
N GLY A 132 -15.64 3.64 2.84
CA GLY A 132 -16.23 4.47 1.79
C GLY A 132 -15.64 5.88 1.69
N ARG A 133 -14.57 6.16 2.43
CA ARG A 133 -13.76 7.37 2.27
C ARG A 133 -12.34 6.99 1.84
N ASP A 134 -11.49 6.66 2.80
CA ASP A 134 -10.08 6.31 2.58
C ASP A 134 -9.85 4.79 2.67
N ASN A 135 -10.64 4.10 3.52
CA ASN A 135 -10.66 2.64 3.61
C ASN A 135 -11.52 2.07 2.47
N LEU A 136 -10.89 1.96 1.29
CA LEU A 136 -11.54 1.46 0.08
C LEU A 136 -11.68 -0.07 0.06
N SER A 137 -10.92 -0.78 0.89
CA SER A 137 -11.06 -2.22 1.10
C SER A 137 -12.35 -2.57 1.86
N ARG A 138 -12.96 -1.56 2.50
CA ARG A 138 -14.08 -1.71 3.43
C ARG A 138 -13.79 -2.68 4.58
N PHE A 139 -12.51 -2.85 4.90
CA PHE A 139 -12.06 -3.68 6.00
C PHE A 139 -12.62 -3.17 7.32
N SER A 140 -13.01 -4.09 8.18
CA SER A 140 -13.53 -3.81 9.51
C SER A 140 -13.11 -4.95 10.42
N ASP A 141 -12.33 -4.61 11.44
CA ASP A 141 -11.91 -5.54 12.47
C ASP A 141 -11.95 -4.82 13.82
N PRO A 142 -12.77 -5.27 14.78
CA PRO A 142 -12.91 -4.61 16.08
C PRO A 142 -11.62 -4.60 16.92
N GLU A 143 -10.65 -5.48 16.66
CA GLU A 143 -9.34 -5.43 17.32
C GLU A 143 -8.48 -4.33 16.72
N VAL A 144 -8.49 -4.17 15.40
CA VAL A 144 -7.82 -3.06 14.72
C VAL A 144 -8.38 -1.71 15.17
N ASP A 145 -9.70 -1.55 15.19
CA ASP A 145 -10.34 -0.30 15.62
C ASP A 145 -9.97 0.04 17.07
N ARG A 146 -10.04 -0.95 17.98
CA ARG A 146 -9.67 -0.76 19.39
C ARG A 146 -8.20 -0.40 19.56
N ALA A 147 -7.31 -1.04 18.81
CA ALA A 147 -5.88 -0.75 18.89
C ALA A 147 -5.57 0.67 18.38
N LEU A 148 -6.19 1.09 17.27
CA LEU A 148 -6.05 2.45 16.74
C LEU A 148 -6.62 3.50 17.71
N ASP A 149 -7.81 3.29 18.27
CA ASP A 149 -8.39 4.20 19.28
C ASP A 149 -7.52 4.29 20.54
N ARG A 150 -7.01 3.14 21.02
CA ARG A 150 -6.09 3.11 22.17
C ARG A 150 -4.83 3.92 21.88
N VAL A 151 -4.21 3.71 20.73
CA VAL A 151 -3.01 4.47 20.35
C VAL A 151 -3.30 5.97 20.28
N ALA A 152 -4.42 6.36 19.66
CA ALA A 152 -4.76 7.77 19.50
C ALA A 152 -5.07 8.49 20.83
N ARG A 153 -5.62 7.77 21.82
CA ARG A 153 -6.15 8.39 23.05
C ARG A 153 -5.33 8.12 24.31
N GLU A 154 -4.59 7.00 24.36
CA GLU A 154 -4.05 6.46 25.60
C GLU A 154 -2.53 6.22 25.57
N ALA A 155 -1.88 6.31 24.40
CA ALA A 155 -0.45 6.08 24.29
C ALA A 155 0.33 7.10 25.15
N LYS A 156 1.15 6.59 26.08
CA LYS A 156 1.87 7.42 27.06
C LYS A 156 3.20 7.96 26.53
N ASP A 157 3.84 7.18 25.67
CA ASP A 157 5.14 7.47 25.06
C ASP A 157 5.26 6.80 23.70
N ASP A 158 6.39 7.03 23.04
CA ASP A 158 6.66 6.50 21.70
C ASP A 158 6.72 4.96 21.66
N ALA A 159 7.13 4.31 22.76
CA ALA A 159 7.23 2.86 22.84
C ALA A 159 5.84 2.20 22.98
N ASP A 160 4.96 2.77 23.82
CA ASP A 160 3.56 2.33 23.94
C ASP A 160 2.80 2.53 22.61
N ARG A 161 3.05 3.64 21.92
CA ARG A 161 2.52 3.90 20.58
C ARG A 161 3.01 2.87 19.55
N ALA A 162 4.31 2.58 19.53
CA ALA A 162 4.88 1.59 18.63
C ALA A 162 4.28 0.19 18.86
N LEU A 163 4.10 -0.21 20.13
CA LEU A 163 3.47 -1.49 20.47
C LEU A 163 2.03 -1.58 19.97
N GLY A 164 1.25 -0.51 20.12
CA GLY A 164 -0.13 -0.48 19.62
C GLY A 164 -0.20 -0.55 18.09
N TYR A 165 0.68 0.15 17.39
CA TYR A 165 0.74 0.02 15.93
C TYR A 165 1.22 -1.36 15.47
N GLN A 166 2.13 -1.99 16.19
CA GLN A 166 2.56 -3.36 15.90
C GLN A 166 1.38 -4.33 15.96
N GLN A 167 0.52 -4.22 16.98
CA GLN A 167 -0.71 -5.04 17.08
C GLN A 167 -1.63 -4.84 15.87
N VAL A 168 -1.77 -3.60 15.39
CA VAL A 168 -2.53 -3.31 14.17
C VAL A 168 -1.88 -3.99 12.96
N THR A 169 -0.57 -3.82 12.75
CA THR A 169 0.10 -4.37 11.57
C THR A 169 0.15 -5.90 11.57
N ASP A 170 0.27 -6.53 12.74
CA ASP A 170 0.18 -7.98 12.90
C ASP A 170 -1.21 -8.48 12.47
N ARG A 171 -2.26 -7.80 12.94
CA ARG A 171 -3.63 -8.14 12.57
C ARG A 171 -3.91 -7.94 11.09
N LEU A 172 -3.38 -6.87 10.49
CA LEU A 172 -3.45 -6.65 9.05
C LEU A 172 -2.69 -7.72 8.26
N CYS A 173 -1.55 -8.20 8.78
CA CYS A 173 -0.81 -9.30 8.17
C CYS A 173 -1.64 -10.59 8.16
N GLU A 174 -2.36 -10.88 9.24
CA GLU A 174 -3.25 -12.06 9.32
C GLU A 174 -4.47 -11.94 8.41
N GLN A 175 -5.11 -10.78 8.38
CA GLN A 175 -6.37 -10.57 7.65
C GLN A 175 -6.17 -10.26 6.16
N LEU A 176 -5.00 -9.75 5.77
CA LEU A 176 -4.64 -9.33 4.40
C LEU A 176 -5.76 -8.56 3.67
N PRO A 177 -6.31 -7.47 4.24
CA PRO A 177 -7.37 -6.69 3.58
C PRO A 177 -6.90 -6.04 2.27
N MET A 178 -5.59 -5.91 2.12
CA MET A 178 -4.92 -5.50 0.90
C MET A 178 -3.63 -6.31 0.74
N VAL A 179 -3.14 -6.40 -0.49
CA VAL A 179 -1.81 -6.97 -0.78
C VAL A 179 -0.84 -5.82 -1.06
N PRO A 180 0.07 -5.48 -0.13
CA PRO A 180 1.13 -4.53 -0.38
C PRO A 180 2.02 -4.97 -1.54
N LEU A 181 2.20 -4.10 -2.54
CA LEU A 181 2.98 -4.42 -3.74
C LEU A 181 4.33 -3.70 -3.76
N THR A 182 4.30 -2.39 -3.54
CA THR A 182 5.48 -1.54 -3.71
C THR A 182 5.41 -0.26 -2.91
N THR A 183 6.56 0.23 -2.47
CA THR A 183 6.75 1.61 -2.01
C THR A 183 7.51 2.42 -3.07
N ALA A 184 7.22 3.71 -3.18
CA ALA A 184 7.89 4.59 -4.14
C ALA A 184 9.28 4.98 -3.64
N LEU A 185 10.23 5.09 -4.57
CA LEU A 185 11.55 5.68 -4.31
C LEU A 185 11.61 7.08 -4.93
N SER A 186 11.98 8.08 -4.13
CA SER A 186 12.39 9.39 -4.63
C SER A 186 13.89 9.36 -4.90
N ARG A 187 14.30 9.75 -6.11
CA ARG A 187 15.71 9.90 -6.50
C ARG A 187 15.92 11.31 -7.03
N TRP A 188 17.00 11.94 -6.58
CA TRP A 188 17.37 13.28 -7.01
C TRP A 188 18.78 13.23 -7.61
N LEU A 189 18.94 13.88 -8.76
CA LEU A 189 20.24 14.14 -9.34
C LEU A 189 20.54 15.61 -9.09
N VAL A 190 21.62 15.86 -8.34
CA VAL A 190 22.05 17.21 -7.97
C VAL A 190 23.36 17.49 -8.68
N ALA A 191 23.48 18.62 -9.38
CA ALA A 191 24.71 19.01 -10.05
C ALA A 191 25.80 19.37 -9.01
N ASP A 192 27.07 19.10 -9.33
CA ASP A 192 28.19 19.32 -8.40
C ASP A 192 28.32 20.77 -7.89
N LYS A 193 27.84 21.73 -8.69
CA LYS A 193 27.80 23.16 -8.35
C LYS A 193 26.70 23.54 -7.37
N VAL A 194 25.81 22.62 -6.99
CA VAL A 194 24.73 22.88 -6.04
C VAL A 194 25.18 22.37 -4.66
N GLY A 195 25.19 23.26 -3.67
CA GLY A 195 25.37 22.93 -2.26
C GLY A 195 24.04 22.96 -1.51
N ALA A 196 24.03 22.38 -0.31
CA ALA A 196 22.94 22.51 0.66
C ALA A 196 23.49 23.05 1.97
N ALA A 197 22.90 24.11 2.51
CA ALA A 197 23.39 24.81 3.71
C ALA A 197 23.45 23.87 4.93
N GLY A 198 22.42 23.04 5.13
CA GLY A 198 22.37 22.01 6.17
C GLY A 198 22.99 20.66 5.79
N GLY A 199 23.70 20.56 4.65
CA GLY A 199 24.23 19.28 4.13
C GLY A 199 23.18 18.29 3.63
N GLN A 200 21.89 18.55 3.88
CA GLN A 200 20.77 17.76 3.40
C GLN A 200 20.12 18.43 2.18
N TYR A 201 20.02 17.69 1.07
CA TYR A 201 19.37 18.16 -0.15
C TYR A 201 17.86 17.91 -0.17
N VAL A 202 17.39 16.99 0.66
CA VAL A 202 16.01 16.51 0.68
C VAL A 202 15.53 16.36 2.11
N ASP A 203 14.24 16.56 2.31
CA ASP A 203 13.55 16.29 3.56
C ASP A 203 13.45 14.77 3.77
N GLY A 204 13.91 14.28 4.92
CA GLY A 204 13.95 12.84 5.20
C GLY A 204 12.57 12.18 5.36
N SER A 205 11.52 12.96 5.65
CA SER A 205 10.17 12.45 5.88
C SER A 205 9.33 12.43 4.60
N THR A 206 9.48 13.44 3.74
CA THR A 206 8.70 13.61 2.51
C THR A 206 9.47 13.23 1.25
N GLY A 207 10.79 13.17 1.32
CA GLY A 207 11.68 12.98 0.18
C GLY A 207 11.67 14.17 -0.80
N GLN A 208 11.06 15.30 -0.45
CA GLN A 208 11.04 16.52 -1.28
C GLN A 208 12.36 17.29 -1.18
N VAL A 209 12.75 17.99 -2.25
CA VAL A 209 13.95 18.84 -2.24
C VAL A 209 13.75 20.04 -1.31
N LEU A 210 14.73 20.28 -0.45
CA LEU A 210 14.77 21.44 0.42
C LEU A 210 15.24 22.68 -0.36
N LEU A 211 14.41 23.20 -1.28
CA LEU A 211 14.79 24.29 -2.19
C LEU A 211 15.35 25.52 -1.47
N ARG A 212 14.85 25.83 -0.27
CA ARG A 212 15.32 26.95 0.57
C ARG A 212 16.74 26.78 1.09
N GLU A 213 17.23 25.54 1.17
CA GLU A 213 18.56 25.20 1.69
C GLU A 213 19.61 25.14 0.57
N LEU A 214 19.17 25.12 -0.70
CA LEU A 214 20.06 24.95 -1.83
C LEU A 214 20.71 26.26 -2.26
N TYR A 215 21.99 26.21 -2.60
CA TYR A 215 22.74 27.34 -3.13
C TYR A 215 23.68 26.90 -4.27
N LEU A 216 24.10 27.85 -5.09
CA LEU A 216 25.17 27.63 -6.07
C LEU A 216 26.51 27.93 -5.41
N ARG A 217 27.43 26.96 -5.50
CA ARG A 217 28.82 27.07 -5.05
C ARG A 217 29.62 28.02 -5.93
#